data_AF-A0A962L4Q0-F1
#
_entry.id   AF-A0A962L4Q0-F1
#
_cell.length_a   1.000
_cell.length_b   1.000
_cell.length_c   1.000
_cell.angle_alpha   90.00
_cell.angle_beta   90.00
_cell.angle_gamma   90.00
#
_symmetry.space_group_name_H-M   'P 1'
#
loop_
_entity.id
_entity.type
_entity.pdbx_description
1 polymer ?
#
loop_
_entity_poly.entity_id
_entity_poly.type
_entity_poly.pdbx_seq_one_letter_code
_entity_poly.pdbx_strand_id
1 'polypeptide(L)'
;MKRLRRLTLVCLCLASGFAGAETPDLLLANVYEGDVELSHYWISEKLDGVRARWDGTHLISRGGNVFHAPTWFTRDFPDTPLDGELWMGRGTFEALSGTVRQERPDDTQWRRVKYMVFDLPSYPGTFDERLLAMRRLVVHSDSRYLDVIKQFKVDNAASLRTRLLDVVAAGGEGLMLHRADSTYRAGRSDDLLKLKLYRDAEATVIGYTEASG
;
A
#
# COMPACT_ATOMS: atom_id res chain seq x y z
N MET A 1 -50.05 -54.82 14.50
CA MET A 1 -48.64 -54.46 14.80
C MET A 1 -47.94 -53.95 13.54
N LYS A 2 -47.91 -52.63 13.27
CA LYS A 2 -46.94 -52.00 12.37
C LYS A 2 -46.69 -50.58 12.90
N ARG A 3 -45.54 -50.35 13.55
CA ARG A 3 -45.12 -49.03 14.04
C ARG A 3 -44.48 -48.26 12.90
N LEU A 4 -45.06 -47.12 12.54
CA LEU A 4 -44.52 -46.21 11.53
C LEU A 4 -43.37 -45.40 12.16
N ARG A 5 -42.13 -45.66 11.77
CA ARG A 5 -40.96 -44.87 12.17
C ARG A 5 -40.96 -43.57 11.37
N ARG A 6 -41.14 -42.43 12.05
CA ARG A 6 -40.91 -41.09 11.48
C ARG A 6 -39.39 -40.89 11.37
N LEU A 7 -38.88 -40.75 10.15
CA LEU A 7 -37.50 -40.38 9.89
C LEU A 7 -37.43 -38.85 9.83
N THR A 8 -36.91 -38.22 10.88
CA THR A 8 -36.66 -36.78 10.90
C THR A 8 -35.36 -36.51 10.15
N LEU A 9 -35.46 -35.95 8.94
CA LEU A 9 -34.32 -35.49 8.17
C LEU A 9 -33.85 -34.15 8.77
N VAL A 10 -32.76 -34.16 9.52
CA VAL A 10 -32.10 -32.93 9.99
C VAL A 10 -31.29 -32.38 8.83
N CYS A 11 -31.81 -31.33 8.18
CA CYS A 11 -31.07 -30.56 7.19
C CYS A 11 -30.09 -29.65 7.94
N LEU A 12 -28.83 -30.04 8.01
CA LEU A 12 -27.75 -29.22 8.57
C LEU A 12 -27.38 -28.18 7.51
N CYS A 13 -28.02 -27.01 7.56
CA CYS A 13 -27.60 -25.85 6.79
C CYS A 13 -26.23 -25.39 7.29
N LEU A 14 -25.16 -25.81 6.60
CA LEU A 14 -23.86 -25.17 6.69
C LEU A 14 -24.03 -23.75 6.14
N ALA A 15 -24.25 -22.80 7.02
CA ALA A 15 -24.12 -21.39 6.70
C ALA A 15 -22.64 -21.13 6.42
N SER A 16 -22.25 -21.21 5.15
CA SER A 16 -20.99 -20.65 4.68
C SER A 16 -21.07 -19.14 4.90
N GLY A 17 -20.56 -18.67 6.03
CA GLY A 17 -20.31 -17.26 6.23
C GLY A 17 -19.29 -16.83 5.20
N PHE A 18 -19.73 -16.12 4.16
CA PHE A 18 -18.84 -15.26 3.42
C PHE A 18 -18.42 -14.17 4.39
N ALA A 19 -17.27 -14.35 5.05
CA ALA A 19 -16.56 -13.25 5.66
C ALA A 19 -16.22 -12.30 4.51
N GLY A 20 -16.99 -11.22 4.38
CA GLY A 20 -16.61 -10.12 3.50
C GLY A 20 -15.23 -9.67 3.90
N ALA A 21 -14.33 -9.48 2.94
CA ALA A 21 -12.96 -9.11 3.24
C ALA A 21 -12.96 -7.80 4.03
N GLU A 22 -12.44 -7.83 5.26
CA GLU A 22 -12.36 -6.64 6.10
C GLU A 22 -11.48 -5.60 5.41
N THR A 23 -12.00 -4.37 5.34
CA THR A 23 -11.23 -3.26 4.79
C THR A 23 -10.08 -2.96 5.74
N PRO A 24 -8.82 -2.92 5.25
CA PRO A 24 -7.68 -2.63 6.10
C PRO A 24 -7.81 -1.25 6.79
N ASP A 25 -7.54 -1.19 8.09
CA ASP A 25 -7.35 0.07 8.81
C ASP A 25 -6.00 0.67 8.40
N LEU A 26 -6.04 1.71 7.56
CA LEU A 26 -4.87 2.30 6.91
C LEU A 26 -4.47 3.64 7.53
N LEU A 27 -3.17 3.85 7.74
CA LEU A 27 -2.57 5.19 7.92
C LEU A 27 -2.75 6.01 6.63
N LEU A 28 -3.28 7.23 6.73
CA LEU A 28 -3.58 8.13 5.61
C LEU A 28 -2.83 9.46 5.74
N ALA A 29 -2.31 9.96 4.62
CA ALA A 29 -1.46 11.15 4.62
C ALA A 29 -2.21 12.47 4.41
N ASN A 30 -1.95 13.46 5.27
CA ASN A 30 -2.35 14.86 5.08
C ASN A 30 -1.46 15.57 4.06
N VAL A 31 -1.82 16.79 3.63
CA VAL A 31 -0.99 17.60 2.73
C VAL A 31 0.04 18.37 3.55
N TYR A 32 1.29 18.42 3.09
CA TYR A 32 2.32 19.27 3.69
C TYR A 32 2.07 20.75 3.33
N GLU A 33 1.90 21.61 4.33
CA GLU A 33 1.67 23.06 4.14
C GLU A 33 2.85 23.95 4.56
N GLY A 34 3.92 23.38 5.13
CA GLY A 34 5.15 24.11 5.48
C GLY A 34 5.35 24.40 6.96
N ASP A 35 4.46 23.93 7.82
CA ASP A 35 4.32 24.28 9.25
C ASP A 35 4.82 23.18 10.19
N VAL A 36 5.76 22.34 9.75
CA VAL A 36 6.36 21.27 10.56
C VAL A 36 7.88 21.35 10.63
N GLU A 37 8.44 20.84 11.72
CA GLU A 37 9.89 20.75 11.90
C GLU A 37 10.45 19.53 11.14
N LEU A 38 11.09 19.77 9.99
CA LEU A 38 11.54 18.71 9.07
C LEU A 38 12.55 17.72 9.67
N SER A 39 13.30 18.12 10.70
CA SER A 39 14.23 17.26 11.45
C SER A 39 13.52 16.01 12.01
N HIS A 40 12.25 16.15 12.41
CA HIS A 40 11.42 15.08 12.96
C HIS A 40 10.87 14.12 11.91
N TYR A 41 11.02 14.41 10.61
CA TYR A 41 10.41 13.61 9.54
C TYR A 41 11.46 12.84 8.76
N TRP A 42 11.15 11.59 8.42
CA TRP A 42 11.79 10.88 7.32
C TRP A 42 11.09 11.23 6.02
N ILE A 43 11.87 11.34 4.95
CA ILE A 43 11.38 11.67 3.62
C ILE A 43 11.57 10.45 2.72
N SER A 44 10.57 10.15 1.92
CA SER A 44 10.65 9.18 0.84
C SER A 44 10.05 9.71 -0.45
N GLU A 45 10.39 9.09 -1.58
CA GLU A 45 9.63 9.30 -2.80
C GLU A 45 8.18 8.84 -2.59
N LYS A 46 7.22 9.63 -3.08
CA LYS A 46 5.85 9.18 -3.25
C LYS A 46 5.79 8.37 -4.54
N LEU A 47 5.60 7.07 -4.42
CA LEU A 47 5.44 6.18 -5.56
C LEU A 47 4.01 6.27 -6.09
N ASP A 48 3.89 6.41 -7.40
CA ASP A 48 2.61 6.33 -8.12
C ASP A 48 2.35 4.86 -8.47
N GLY A 49 1.76 4.14 -7.53
CA GLY A 49 1.53 2.70 -7.62
C GLY A 49 0.14 2.29 -7.15
N VAL A 50 0.01 1.04 -6.70
CA VAL A 50 -1.22 0.53 -6.10
C VAL A 50 -0.94 0.07 -4.68
N ARG A 51 -1.47 0.78 -3.68
CA ARG A 51 -1.35 0.40 -2.27
C ARG A 51 -1.88 -1.00 -2.00
N ALA A 52 -1.08 -1.79 -1.30
CA ALA A 52 -1.44 -3.13 -0.84
C ALA A 52 -0.97 -3.36 0.61
N ARG A 53 -1.82 -3.98 1.42
CA ARG A 53 -1.44 -4.55 2.71
C ARG A 53 -1.10 -6.02 2.51
N TRP A 54 0.07 -6.43 2.94
CA TRP A 54 0.38 -7.85 3.12
C TRP A 54 -0.11 -8.27 4.51
N ASP A 55 -0.93 -9.32 4.60
CA ASP A 55 -1.48 -9.83 5.87
C ASP A 55 -0.66 -10.98 6.48
N GLY A 56 0.46 -11.35 5.84
CA GLY A 56 1.21 -12.57 6.15
C GLY A 56 1.00 -13.69 5.14
N THR A 57 0.01 -13.58 4.24
CA THR A 57 -0.30 -14.63 3.24
C THR A 57 -0.80 -14.06 1.90
N HIS A 58 -1.54 -12.96 1.92
CA HIS A 58 -2.16 -12.33 0.77
C HIS A 58 -1.83 -10.84 0.70
N LEU A 59 -1.82 -10.31 -0.52
CA LEU A 59 -1.82 -8.88 -0.76
C LEU A 59 -3.28 -8.40 -0.86
N ILE A 60 -3.65 -7.44 -0.02
CA ILE A 60 -5.00 -6.91 0.13
C ILE A 60 -5.00 -5.45 -0.30
N SER A 61 -5.87 -5.09 -1.23
CA SER A 61 -6.07 -3.72 -1.68
C SER A 61 -6.66 -2.83 -0.58
N ARG A 62 -6.61 -1.52 -0.82
CA ARG A 62 -7.27 -0.53 0.04
C ARG A 62 -8.76 -0.81 0.29
N GLY A 63 -9.46 -1.42 -0.67
CA GLY A 63 -10.89 -1.74 -0.54
C GLY A 63 -11.18 -3.11 0.06
N GLY A 64 -10.17 -3.84 0.55
CA GLY A 64 -10.32 -5.20 1.08
C GLY A 64 -10.20 -6.32 0.04
N ASN A 65 -10.17 -6.02 -1.26
CA ASN A 65 -10.03 -7.07 -2.28
C ASN A 65 -8.63 -7.69 -2.26
N VAL A 66 -8.55 -9.02 -2.35
CA VAL A 66 -7.29 -9.75 -2.50
C VAL A 66 -6.76 -9.60 -3.93
N PHE A 67 -5.48 -9.25 -4.07
CA PHE A 67 -4.77 -9.31 -5.33
C PHE A 67 -4.37 -10.76 -5.65
N HIS A 68 -4.66 -11.22 -6.86
CA HIS A 68 -4.26 -12.53 -7.34
C HIS A 68 -2.78 -12.54 -7.76
N ALA A 69 -1.86 -12.31 -6.84
CA ALA A 69 -0.42 -12.40 -7.13
C ALA A 69 -0.01 -13.85 -7.41
N PRO A 70 0.87 -14.13 -8.39
CA PRO A 70 1.46 -15.45 -8.54
C PRO A 70 2.15 -15.90 -7.24
N THR A 71 2.06 -17.19 -6.91
CA THR A 71 2.64 -17.74 -5.68
C THR A 71 4.14 -17.51 -5.57
N TRP A 72 4.86 -17.49 -6.70
CA TRP A 72 6.31 -17.20 -6.73
C TRP A 72 6.64 -15.75 -6.35
N PHE A 73 5.69 -14.82 -6.46
CA PHE A 73 5.91 -13.40 -6.15
C PHE A 73 6.03 -13.18 -4.64
N THR A 74 5.17 -13.83 -3.87
CA THR A 74 5.09 -13.70 -2.40
C THR A 74 5.78 -14.81 -1.64
N ARG A 75 6.30 -15.86 -2.31
CA ARG A 75 6.85 -17.07 -1.67
C ARG A 75 7.83 -16.82 -0.53
N ASP A 76 8.70 -15.83 -0.69
CA ASP A 76 9.79 -15.56 0.24
C ASP A 76 9.50 -14.29 1.09
N PHE A 77 8.25 -13.81 1.13
CA PHE A 77 7.84 -12.70 1.99
C PHE A 77 7.76 -13.16 3.46
N PRO A 78 8.00 -12.28 4.45
CA PRO A 78 7.84 -12.62 5.85
C PRO A 78 6.35 -12.78 6.21
N ASP A 79 6.03 -13.58 7.22
CA ASP A 79 4.64 -13.73 7.70
C ASP A 79 4.13 -12.48 8.47
N THR A 80 4.99 -11.50 8.72
CA THR A 80 4.64 -10.26 9.41
C THR A 80 3.81 -9.35 8.49
N PRO A 81 2.69 -8.77 8.96
CA PRO A 81 1.93 -7.81 8.16
C PRO A 81 2.73 -6.58 7.75
N LEU A 82 2.59 -6.15 6.49
CA LEU A 82 3.32 -5.01 5.93
C LEU A 82 2.33 -4.06 5.22
N ASP A 83 2.62 -2.76 5.26
CA ASP A 83 1.98 -1.77 4.40
C ASP A 83 2.99 -1.34 3.32
N GLY A 84 2.56 -1.34 2.07
CA GLY A 84 3.43 -1.06 0.94
C GLY A 84 2.68 -0.67 -0.33
N GLU A 85 3.45 -0.37 -1.36
CA GLU A 85 2.97 0.00 -2.68
C GLU A 85 3.41 -1.08 -3.68
N LEU A 86 2.48 -1.69 -4.41
CA LEU A 86 2.85 -2.39 -5.65
C LEU A 86 3.31 -1.32 -6.64
N TRP A 87 4.45 -1.54 -7.30
CA TRP A 87 5.08 -0.54 -8.15
C TRP A 87 5.86 -1.17 -9.31
N MET A 88 5.78 -0.57 -10.51
CA MET A 88 6.42 -1.08 -11.75
C MET A 88 7.42 -0.06 -12.36
N GLY A 89 7.74 1.00 -11.62
CA GLY A 89 8.57 2.10 -12.11
C GLY A 89 7.79 3.39 -12.30
N ARG A 90 8.51 4.49 -12.52
CA ARG A 90 7.92 5.81 -12.77
C ARG A 90 7.16 5.84 -14.10
N GLY A 91 6.02 6.50 -14.13
CA GLY A 91 5.18 6.61 -15.35
C GLY A 91 4.53 5.30 -15.80
N THR A 92 4.41 4.29 -14.92
CA THR A 92 3.87 2.97 -15.27
C THR A 92 2.54 2.63 -14.57
N PHE A 93 1.90 3.61 -13.92
CA PHE A 93 0.68 3.40 -13.12
C PHE A 93 -0.41 2.65 -13.89
N GLU A 94 -0.75 3.07 -15.12
CA GLU A 94 -1.81 2.42 -15.91
C GLU A 94 -1.49 0.94 -16.20
N ALA A 95 -0.25 0.64 -16.61
CA ALA A 95 0.18 -0.72 -16.87
C ALA A 95 0.15 -1.58 -15.60
N LEU A 96 0.59 -1.03 -14.47
CA LEU A 96 0.55 -1.68 -13.17
C LEU A 96 -0.89 -1.94 -12.71
N SER A 97 -1.76 -0.94 -12.79
CA SER A 97 -3.18 -1.02 -12.42
C SER A 97 -3.88 -2.11 -13.23
N GLY A 98 -3.64 -2.18 -14.53
CA GLY A 98 -4.12 -3.26 -15.39
C GLY A 98 -3.54 -4.64 -15.04
N THR A 99 -2.27 -4.71 -14.61
CA THR A 99 -1.62 -5.98 -14.19
C THR A 99 -2.25 -6.55 -12.93
N VAL A 100 -2.37 -5.74 -11.88
CA VAL A 100 -2.75 -6.22 -10.53
C VAL A 100 -4.24 -6.50 -10.39
N ARG A 101 -5.10 -5.98 -11.28
CA ARG A 101 -6.55 -6.19 -11.27
C ARG A 101 -7.01 -7.45 -12.02
N GLN A 102 -6.10 -8.17 -12.68
CA GLN A 102 -6.45 -9.39 -13.39
C GLN A 102 -6.85 -10.51 -12.41
N GLU A 103 -7.96 -11.20 -12.69
CA GLU A 103 -8.37 -12.39 -11.93
C GLU A 103 -7.37 -13.55 -12.10
N ARG A 104 -6.81 -13.68 -13.31
CA ARG A 104 -5.75 -14.63 -13.61
C ARG A 104 -4.45 -13.88 -13.85
N PRO A 105 -3.45 -13.97 -12.96
CA PRO A 105 -2.23 -13.20 -13.11
C PRO A 105 -1.41 -13.63 -14.32
N ASP A 106 -0.85 -12.64 -15.01
CA ASP A 106 0.17 -12.83 -16.03
C ASP A 106 1.57 -12.78 -15.43
N ASP A 107 2.28 -13.91 -15.46
CA ASP A 107 3.63 -14.04 -14.90
C ASP A 107 4.63 -13.04 -15.50
N THR A 108 4.52 -12.72 -16.79
CA THR A 108 5.45 -11.82 -17.48
C THR A 108 5.28 -10.39 -16.97
N GLN A 109 4.04 -9.96 -16.77
CA GLN A 109 3.72 -8.64 -16.24
C GLN A 109 4.14 -8.53 -14.77
N TRP A 110 3.80 -9.54 -13.95
CA TRP A 110 4.14 -9.56 -12.52
C TRP A 110 5.65 -9.54 -12.25
N ARG A 111 6.49 -10.06 -13.15
CA ARG A 111 7.96 -10.00 -13.00
C ARG A 111 8.51 -8.58 -12.99
N ARG A 112 7.74 -7.59 -13.47
CA ARG A 112 8.09 -6.17 -13.46
C ARG A 112 7.60 -5.44 -12.21
N VAL A 113 6.73 -6.06 -11.43
CA VAL A 113 6.17 -5.50 -10.20
C VAL A 113 7.15 -5.72 -9.05
N LYS A 114 7.23 -4.76 -8.15
CA LYS A 114 7.81 -4.89 -6.81
C LYS A 114 6.78 -4.48 -5.77
N TYR A 115 6.88 -5.05 -4.58
CA TYR A 115 6.19 -4.60 -3.39
C TYR A 115 7.14 -3.74 -2.56
N MET A 116 6.90 -2.44 -2.58
CA MET A 116 7.73 -1.42 -1.97
C MET A 116 7.14 -1.02 -0.61
N VAL A 117 7.67 -1.64 0.44
CA VAL A 117 7.20 -1.50 1.83
C VAL A 117 7.54 -0.11 2.37
N PHE A 118 6.58 0.50 3.06
CA PHE A 118 6.78 1.80 3.72
C PHE A 118 6.32 1.84 5.18
N ASP A 119 5.58 0.84 5.67
CA ASP A 119 5.23 0.76 7.08
C ASP A 119 5.01 -0.68 7.61
N LEU A 120 4.97 -0.82 8.93
CA LEU A 120 4.84 -2.08 9.67
C LEU A 120 3.66 -1.98 10.68
N PRO A 121 2.40 -2.17 10.25
CA PRO A 121 1.22 -1.77 11.01
C PRO A 121 1.03 -2.49 12.36
N SER A 122 1.57 -3.69 12.52
CA SER A 122 1.48 -4.48 13.75
C SER A 122 2.59 -4.20 14.76
N TYR A 123 3.56 -3.35 14.44
CA TYR A 123 4.70 -3.08 15.31
C TYR A 123 4.37 -1.95 16.30
N PRO A 124 4.56 -2.17 17.62
CA PRO A 124 4.06 -1.24 18.66
C PRO A 124 4.88 0.05 18.82
N GLY A 125 6.07 0.10 18.22
CA GLY A 125 7.03 1.18 18.37
C GLY A 125 6.88 2.36 17.39
N THR A 126 7.84 3.28 17.48
CA THR A 126 7.90 4.49 16.66
C THR A 126 8.28 4.19 15.21
N PHE A 127 8.10 5.14 14.30
CA PHE A 127 8.49 4.93 12.90
C PHE A 127 9.99 4.67 12.72
N ASP A 128 10.86 5.24 13.56
CA ASP A 128 12.29 4.89 13.58
C ASP A 128 12.51 3.38 13.82
N GLU A 129 11.82 2.83 14.82
CA GLU A 129 11.92 1.42 15.17
C GLU A 129 11.28 0.55 14.07
N ARG A 130 10.13 0.97 13.53
CA ARG A 130 9.48 0.29 12.40
C ARG A 130 10.37 0.27 11.16
N LEU A 131 11.05 1.37 10.84
CA LEU A 131 11.95 1.45 9.70
C LEU A 131 13.13 0.47 9.83
N LEU A 132 13.72 0.37 11.03
CA LEU A 132 14.76 -0.61 11.31
C LEU A 132 14.22 -2.04 11.21
N ALA A 133 13.04 -2.31 11.76
CA ALA A 133 12.40 -3.62 11.69
C ALA A 133 12.07 -4.03 10.24
N MET A 134 11.49 -3.14 9.43
CA MET A 134 11.22 -3.37 8.02
C MET A 134 12.49 -3.71 7.24
N ARG A 135 13.57 -2.94 7.44
CA ARG A 135 14.86 -3.22 6.79
C ARG A 135 15.39 -4.59 7.16
N ARG A 136 15.27 -5.00 8.43
CA ARG A 136 15.68 -6.35 8.86
C ARG A 136 14.83 -7.42 8.19
N LEU A 137 13.50 -7.27 8.15
CA LEU A 137 12.60 -8.23 7.51
C LEU A 137 12.95 -8.42 6.03
N VAL A 138 13.17 -7.33 5.30
CA VAL A 138 13.53 -7.38 3.88
C VAL A 138 14.92 -7.99 3.65
N VAL A 139 15.90 -7.66 4.48
CA VAL A 139 17.26 -8.25 4.36
C VAL A 139 17.28 -9.76 4.62
N HIS A 140 16.38 -10.28 5.45
CA HIS A 140 16.25 -11.73 5.71
C HIS A 140 15.30 -12.44 4.73
N SER A 141 14.70 -11.71 3.79
CA SER A 141 13.90 -12.27 2.71
C SER A 141 14.78 -12.51 1.49
N ASP A 142 14.67 -13.68 0.88
CA ASP A 142 15.31 -13.99 -0.40
C ASP A 142 14.52 -13.44 -1.61
N SER A 143 13.42 -12.71 -1.37
CA SER A 143 12.56 -12.19 -2.43
C SER A 143 13.17 -10.98 -3.11
N ARG A 144 13.40 -11.11 -4.43
CA ARG A 144 13.73 -9.98 -5.30
C ARG A 144 12.56 -9.01 -5.55
N TYR A 145 11.36 -9.36 -5.10
CA TYR A 145 10.13 -8.61 -5.32
C TYR A 145 9.72 -7.78 -4.10
N LEU A 146 10.44 -7.92 -2.98
CA LEU A 146 10.21 -7.20 -1.75
C LEU A 146 11.34 -6.18 -1.53
N ASP A 147 10.99 -4.92 -1.24
CA ASP A 147 12.00 -3.91 -0.91
C ASP A 147 11.40 -2.85 0.03
N VAL A 148 12.23 -2.12 0.76
CA VAL A 148 11.78 -0.97 1.58
C VAL A 148 11.98 0.32 0.78
N ILE A 149 10.96 1.19 0.73
CA ILE A 149 11.12 2.50 0.12
C ILE A 149 12.25 3.26 0.83
N LYS A 150 13.19 3.80 0.05
CA LYS A 150 14.32 4.56 0.57
C LYS A 150 13.84 5.77 1.38
N GLN A 151 14.21 5.78 2.66
CA GLN A 151 14.01 6.88 3.60
C GLN A 151 15.31 7.71 3.72
N PHE A 152 15.17 9.04 3.78
CA PHE A 152 16.29 9.98 3.97
C PHE A 152 15.85 11.21 4.79
N LYS A 153 16.82 12.01 5.25
CA LYS A 153 16.57 13.27 5.97
C LYS A 153 16.92 14.47 5.10
N VAL A 154 16.31 15.60 5.39
CA VAL A 154 16.63 16.92 4.80
C VAL A 154 16.70 17.95 5.91
N ASP A 155 17.57 18.95 5.75
CA ASP A 155 17.83 19.92 6.83
C ASP A 155 16.82 21.08 6.86
N ASN A 156 16.24 21.43 5.71
CA ASN A 156 15.39 22.60 5.58
C ASN A 156 14.44 22.52 4.35
N ALA A 157 13.49 23.45 4.30
CA ALA A 157 12.48 23.53 3.26
C ALA A 157 13.07 23.74 1.85
N ALA A 158 14.22 24.42 1.72
CA ALA A 158 14.88 24.60 0.42
C ALA A 158 15.41 23.25 -0.10
N SER A 159 16.09 22.47 0.74
CA SER A 159 16.55 21.12 0.41
C SER A 159 15.39 20.18 0.09
N LEU A 160 14.28 20.25 0.84
CA LEU A 160 13.07 19.49 0.56
C LEU A 160 12.49 19.84 -0.81
N ARG A 161 12.41 21.13 -1.14
CA ARG A 161 11.92 21.61 -2.43
C ARG A 161 12.82 21.19 -3.59
N THR A 162 14.14 21.30 -3.45
CA THR A 162 15.09 20.81 -4.46
C THR A 162 14.86 19.32 -4.70
N ARG A 163 14.75 18.53 -3.63
CA ARG A 163 14.50 17.09 -3.75
C ARG A 163 13.18 16.77 -4.44
N LEU A 164 12.12 17.52 -4.15
CA LEU A 164 10.83 17.39 -4.83
C LEU A 164 10.98 17.63 -6.34
N LEU A 165 11.67 18.71 -6.72
CA LEU A 165 11.91 19.06 -8.12
C LEU A 165 12.71 17.98 -8.85
N ASP A 166 13.77 17.45 -8.23
CA ASP A 166 14.59 16.37 -8.80
C ASP A 166 13.76 15.10 -9.05
N VAL A 167 12.93 14.71 -8.07
CA VAL A 167 12.06 13.54 -8.18
C VAL A 167 11.06 13.72 -9.33
N VAL A 168 10.40 14.87 -9.39
CA VAL A 168 9.40 15.19 -10.43
C VAL A 168 10.05 15.28 -11.81
N ALA A 169 11.20 15.93 -11.93
CA ALA A 169 11.95 16.02 -13.19
C ALA A 169 12.35 14.64 -13.73
N ALA A 170 12.57 13.68 -12.84
CA ALA A 170 12.88 12.31 -13.19
C ALA A 170 11.63 11.40 -13.27
N GLY A 171 10.42 11.98 -13.34
CA GLY A 171 9.14 11.30 -13.58
C GLY A 171 8.43 10.75 -12.33
N GLY A 172 8.91 11.10 -11.13
CA GLY A 172 8.29 10.69 -9.86
C GLY A 172 7.10 11.58 -9.48
N GLU A 173 6.24 11.09 -8.60
CA GLU A 173 4.98 11.76 -8.27
C GLU A 173 5.15 12.90 -7.26
N GLY A 174 6.09 12.76 -6.33
CA GLY A 174 6.30 13.70 -5.24
C GLY A 174 7.06 13.07 -4.08
N LEU A 175 6.85 13.60 -2.87
CA LEU A 175 7.48 13.13 -1.64
C LEU A 175 6.42 12.77 -0.58
N MET A 176 6.80 11.86 0.31
CA MET A 176 6.10 11.57 1.56
C MET A 176 7.00 11.98 2.71
N LEU A 177 6.40 12.48 3.80
CA LEU A 177 7.07 12.80 5.05
C LEU A 177 6.44 11.99 6.16
N HIS A 178 7.22 11.22 6.90
CA HIS A 178 6.74 10.37 7.99
C HIS A 178 7.47 10.71 9.29
N ARG A 179 6.73 11.14 10.31
CA ARG A 179 7.26 11.58 11.60
C ARG A 179 7.94 10.41 12.34
N ALA A 180 9.20 10.60 12.71
CA ALA A 180 10.10 9.55 13.19
C ALA A 180 9.65 8.91 14.51
N ASP A 181 9.12 9.71 15.43
CA ASP A 181 8.64 9.30 16.76
C ASP A 181 7.16 8.85 16.76
N SER A 182 6.47 8.85 15.62
CA SER A 182 5.05 8.49 15.55
C SER A 182 4.82 6.99 15.73
N THR A 183 3.81 6.61 16.51
CA THR A 183 3.28 5.24 16.54
C THR A 183 2.31 5.01 15.39
N TYR A 184 2.15 3.76 14.92
CA TYR A 184 1.17 3.47 13.89
C TYR A 184 -0.25 3.79 14.39
N ARG A 185 -1.00 4.58 13.62
CA ARG A 185 -2.40 4.89 13.89
C ARG A 185 -3.15 4.99 12.57
N ALA A 186 -4.23 4.23 12.44
CA ALA A 186 -5.10 4.33 11.29
C ALA A 186 -5.78 5.71 11.20
N GLY A 187 -6.09 6.15 9.99
CA GLY A 187 -6.67 7.46 9.73
C GLY A 187 -5.63 8.54 9.45
N ARG A 188 -6.07 9.80 9.54
CA ARG A 188 -5.29 10.97 9.15
C ARG A 188 -4.69 11.66 10.35
N SER A 189 -3.43 12.06 10.21
CA SER A 189 -2.74 12.95 11.12
C SER A 189 -1.49 13.50 10.44
N ASP A 190 -0.85 14.47 11.08
CA ASP A 190 0.40 15.06 10.56
C ASP A 190 1.62 14.17 10.81
N ASP A 191 1.40 12.95 11.32
CA ASP A 191 2.42 11.91 11.41
C ASP A 191 2.82 11.40 10.01
N LEU A 192 1.93 11.53 9.02
CA LEU A 192 2.21 11.22 7.62
C LEU A 192 1.70 12.34 6.71
N LEU A 193 2.59 12.95 5.94
CA LEU A 193 2.29 14.04 5.01
C LEU A 193 2.69 13.66 3.58
N LYS A 194 1.95 14.18 2.61
CA LYS A 194 2.27 14.10 1.18
C LYS A 194 2.61 15.50 0.66
N LEU A 195 3.66 15.58 -0.14
CA LEU A 195 4.11 16.80 -0.81
C LEU A 195 4.17 16.54 -2.32
N LYS A 196 3.40 17.31 -3.09
CA LYS A 196 3.36 17.27 -4.55
C LYS A 196 3.68 18.65 -5.13
N LEU A 197 4.13 18.69 -6.38
CA LEU A 197 4.43 19.96 -7.08
C LEU A 197 3.18 20.81 -7.29
N TYR A 198 2.05 20.15 -7.57
CA TYR A 198 0.77 20.78 -7.83
C TYR A 198 -0.10 20.70 -6.58
N ARG A 199 -0.58 21.85 -6.11
CA ARG A 199 -1.83 21.91 -5.35
C ARG A 199 -2.94 21.62 -6.36
N ASP A 200 -3.82 20.66 -6.06
CA ASP A 200 -4.97 20.37 -6.93
C ASP A 200 -5.68 21.68 -7.30
N ALA A 201 -6.05 21.83 -8.56
CA ALA A 201 -6.87 22.94 -9.04
C ALA A 201 -8.32 22.46 -9.21
N GLU A 202 -9.28 23.31 -8.86
CA GLU A 202 -10.69 23.06 -9.17
C GLU A 202 -10.92 23.20 -10.68
N ALA A 203 -11.66 22.25 -11.25
CA ALA A 203 -12.13 22.32 -12.63
C ALA A 203 -13.66 22.30 -12.65
N THR A 204 -14.26 23.16 -13.46
CA THR A 204 -15.71 23.10 -13.72
C THR A 204 -15.98 22.08 -14.81
N VAL A 205 -16.92 21.16 -14.57
CA VAL A 205 -17.40 20.23 -15.59
C VAL A 205 -18.13 21.03 -16.66
N ILE A 206 -17.56 21.07 -17.88
CA ILE A 206 -18.15 21.78 -19.04
C ILE A 206 -18.89 20.85 -20.02
N GLY A 207 -18.86 19.54 -19.78
CA GLY A 207 -19.50 18.56 -20.65
C GLY A 207 -19.15 17.12 -20.26
N TYR A 208 -19.81 16.18 -20.94
CA TYR A 208 -19.58 14.74 -20.80
C TYR A 208 -19.46 14.11 -22.20
N THR A 209 -18.76 12.97 -22.28
CA THR A 209 -18.71 12.12 -23.46
C THR A 209 -19.27 10.75 -23.08
N GLU A 210 -20.15 10.17 -23.89
CA GLU A 210 -20.67 8.83 -23.64
C GLU A 210 -19.55 7.79 -23.75
N ALA A 211 -19.52 6.84 -22.81
CA ALA A 211 -18.56 5.75 -22.82
C ALA A 211 -18.89 4.78 -23.97
N SER A 212 -17.87 4.37 -24.72
CA SER A 212 -18.02 3.30 -25.72
C SER A 212 -18.11 1.96 -25.00
N GLY A 213 -19.20 1.22 -25.24
CA GLY A 213 -19.43 -0.13 -24.73
C GLY A 213 -18.64 -1.22 -25.46
#